data_AF-A0AAN8ICY1-F1
#
_entry.id   AF-A0AAN8ICY1-F1
#
_cell.length_a   1.000
_cell.length_b   1.000
_cell.length_c   1.000
_cell.angle_alpha   90.00
_cell.angle_beta   90.00
_cell.angle_gamma   90.00
#
_symmetry.space_group_name_H-M   'P 1'
#
loop_
_entity.id
_entity.type
_entity.pdbx_description
1 polymer ?
#
loop_
_entity_poly.entity_id
_entity_poly.type
_entity_poly.pdbx_seq_one_letter_code
_entity_poly.pdbx_strand_id
1 'polypeptide(L)'
;MGENRLFTLDGNFRNPDIAELIKFHKESGTPIGQGVKLKTPIPKQKWELTRDKITMGEKIGEGNFCEVFAGKLKEGSTAPVIDVAIKKTKVTAENRQKINEMYKEARIMRQYKHRNIVAFYGIVDDGSVDVMIVMELVHGGGLDVHIRKNPDEHYSPMLVMSHMPYSTYI
;
A
#
# COMPACT_ATOMS: atom_id res chain seq x y z
N MET A 1 0.76 -6.31 38.22
CA MET A 1 1.89 -5.49 37.72
C MET A 1 2.45 -6.22 36.51
N GLY A 2 2.29 -5.68 35.30
CA GLY A 2 2.77 -6.37 34.09
C GLY A 2 4.28 -6.28 34.01
N GLU A 3 4.96 -7.41 33.79
CA GLU A 3 6.41 -7.44 33.59
C GLU A 3 6.79 -6.56 32.41
N ASN A 4 7.78 -5.69 32.62
CA ASN A 4 8.28 -4.80 31.57
C ASN A 4 9.06 -5.63 30.55
N ARG A 5 8.45 -5.93 29.40
CA ARG A 5 9.06 -6.79 28.37
C ARG A 5 10.35 -6.14 27.86
N LEU A 6 11.46 -6.86 27.99
CA LEU A 6 12.77 -6.44 27.50
C LEU A 6 13.06 -7.09 26.13
N PHE A 7 13.70 -6.34 25.25
CA PHE A 7 14.14 -6.78 23.92
C PHE A 7 15.67 -6.80 23.83
N THR A 8 16.23 -7.70 23.03
CA THR A 8 17.66 -7.79 22.76
C THR A 8 17.91 -8.31 21.33
N LEU A 9 19.00 -7.90 20.70
CA LEU A 9 19.45 -8.38 19.39
C LEU A 9 20.75 -9.20 19.47
N ASP A 10 21.54 -9.04 20.53
CA ASP A 10 22.83 -9.71 20.75
C ASP A 10 22.81 -10.71 21.91
N GLY A 11 21.68 -10.81 22.63
CA GLY A 11 21.52 -11.63 23.83
C GLY A 11 22.00 -10.97 25.13
N ASN A 12 22.73 -9.84 25.03
CA ASN A 12 23.40 -9.17 26.13
C ASN A 12 22.74 -7.84 26.48
N PHE A 13 22.73 -6.87 25.56
CA PHE A 13 22.12 -5.58 25.78
C PHE A 13 20.59 -5.73 25.69
N ARG A 14 19.90 -5.33 26.77
CA ARG A 14 18.45 -5.46 26.93
C ARG A 14 17.84 -4.10 27.20
N ASN A 15 16.80 -3.75 26.46
CA ASN A 15 16.09 -2.48 26.62
C ASN A 15 14.58 -2.68 26.37
N PRO A 16 13.68 -2.03 27.14
CA PRO A 16 12.25 -2.06 26.86
C PRO A 16 11.88 -1.22 25.61
N ASP A 17 12.69 -0.24 25.23
CA ASP A 17 12.50 0.57 24.04
C ASP A 17 13.35 0.02 22.87
N ILE A 18 12.67 -0.45 21.82
CA ILE A 18 13.29 -0.97 20.60
C ILE A 18 14.11 0.11 19.89
N ALA A 19 13.70 1.38 19.95
CA ALA A 19 14.43 2.48 19.31
C ALA A 19 15.79 2.69 19.97
N GLU A 20 15.84 2.67 21.30
CA GLU A 20 17.10 2.77 22.06
C GLU A 20 17.97 1.53 21.86
N LEU A 21 17.37 0.32 21.76
CA LEU A 21 18.09 -0.90 21.39
C LEU A 21 18.78 -0.77 20.02
N ILE A 22 18.05 -0.31 19.01
CA ILE A 22 18.59 -0.10 17.64
C ILE A 22 19.68 0.97 17.66
N LYS A 23 19.45 2.08 18.37
CA LYS A 23 20.40 3.18 18.49
C LYS A 23 21.72 2.72 19.11
N PHE A 24 21.66 1.97 20.21
CA PHE A 24 22.85 1.39 20.85
C PHE A 24 23.69 0.56 19.87
N HIS A 25 23.07 -0.39 19.16
CA HIS A 25 23.80 -1.27 18.22
C HIS A 25 24.39 -0.51 17.03
N LYS A 26 23.71 0.54 16.57
CA LYS A 26 24.20 1.41 15.48
C LYS A 26 25.38 2.27 15.93
N GLU A 27 25.32 2.86 17.12
CA GLU A 27 26.36 3.76 17.64
C GLU A 27 27.59 3.01 18.15
N SER A 28 27.39 1.91 18.90
CA SER A 28 28.49 1.09 19.44
C SER A 28 29.15 0.20 18.38
N GLY A 29 28.46 -0.10 17.29
CA GLY A 29 28.90 -1.08 16.31
C GLY A 29 28.93 -2.52 16.86
N THR A 30 28.25 -2.77 17.98
CA THR A 30 28.07 -4.10 18.56
C THR A 30 27.25 -4.98 17.60
N PRO A 31 27.76 -6.14 17.18
CA PRO A 31 27.05 -7.02 16.26
C PRO A 31 25.71 -7.52 16.81
N ILE A 32 24.71 -7.64 15.94
CA ILE A 32 23.37 -8.15 16.24
C ILE A 32 23.23 -9.66 15.92
N GLY A 33 24.36 -10.39 16.03
CA GLY A 33 24.48 -11.80 15.63
C GLY A 33 25.30 -12.01 14.35
N GLN A 34 26.05 -13.11 14.30
CA GLN A 34 26.86 -13.53 13.13
C GLN A 34 27.77 -12.43 12.55
N GLY A 35 28.23 -11.49 13.39
CA GLY A 35 29.08 -10.37 12.95
C GLY A 35 28.35 -9.24 12.19
N VAL A 36 27.03 -9.32 12.02
CA VAL A 36 26.22 -8.30 11.33
C VAL A 36 26.13 -7.03 12.18
N LYS A 37 26.36 -5.86 11.56
CA LYS A 37 26.32 -4.55 12.23
C LYS A 37 25.31 -3.61 11.57
N LEU A 38 24.61 -2.83 12.40
CA LEU A 38 23.72 -1.78 11.92
C LEU A 38 24.54 -0.58 11.43
N LYS A 39 24.21 -0.07 10.25
CA LYS A 39 24.88 1.10 9.65
C LYS A 39 23.90 2.23 9.35
N THR A 40 23.16 2.09 8.25
CA THR A 40 22.29 3.13 7.74
C THR A 40 20.83 2.68 7.83
N PRO A 41 19.96 3.40 8.56
CA PRO A 41 18.53 3.08 8.59
C PRO A 41 17.91 3.36 7.23
N ILE A 42 16.97 2.50 6.81
CA ILE A 42 16.17 2.72 5.61
C ILE A 42 14.87 3.40 6.05
N PRO A 43 14.67 4.70 5.73
CA PRO A 43 13.45 5.39 6.11
C PRO A 43 12.25 4.89 5.31
N LYS A 44 11.08 4.90 5.93
CA LYS A 44 9.81 4.69 5.22
C LYS A 44 9.67 5.70 4.11
N GLN A 45 9.21 5.24 2.96
CA GLN A 45 8.95 6.07 1.81
C GLN A 45 7.58 6.76 1.93
N LYS A 46 7.39 7.90 1.26
CA LYS A 46 6.14 8.67 1.34
C LYS A 46 4.88 7.89 0.90
N TRP A 47 5.07 6.91 0.00
CA TRP A 47 3.99 6.05 -0.51
C TRP A 47 3.66 4.88 0.41
N GLU A 48 4.44 4.64 1.47
CA GLU A 48 4.10 3.67 2.53
C GLU A 48 3.14 4.34 3.50
N LEU A 49 1.84 4.15 3.24
CA LEU A 49 0.76 4.74 4.02
C LEU A 49 0.49 3.90 5.26
N THR A 50 0.15 4.59 6.34
CA THR A 50 -0.34 3.97 7.57
C THR A 50 -1.86 3.87 7.53
N ARG A 51 -2.43 2.83 8.16
CA ARG A 51 -3.86 2.53 8.09
C ARG A 51 -4.76 3.66 8.59
N ASP A 52 -4.29 4.46 9.55
CA ASP A 52 -4.99 5.62 10.11
C ASP A 52 -5.24 6.75 9.09
N LYS A 53 -4.48 6.77 7.99
CA LYS A 53 -4.70 7.74 6.90
C LYS A 53 -5.87 7.38 5.99
N ILE A 54 -6.41 6.16 6.10
CA ILE A 54 -7.41 5.62 5.18
C ILE A 54 -8.71 5.33 5.91
N THR A 55 -9.80 5.86 5.37
CA THR A 55 -11.16 5.47 5.75
C THR A 55 -11.76 4.64 4.62
N MET A 56 -12.14 3.40 4.93
CA MET A 56 -12.84 2.52 3.99
C MET A 56 -14.29 2.97 3.85
N GLY A 57 -14.78 3.04 2.62
CA GLY A 57 -16.19 3.27 2.28
C GLY A 57 -16.87 2.00 1.76
N GLU A 58 -17.83 2.20 0.86
CA GLU A 58 -18.58 1.11 0.25
C GLU A 58 -17.76 0.32 -0.78
N LYS A 59 -18.12 -0.94 -0.99
CA LYS A 59 -17.54 -1.78 -2.03
C LYS A 59 -18.07 -1.32 -3.38
N ILE A 60 -17.17 -0.95 -4.29
CA ILE A 60 -17.50 -0.46 -5.64
C ILE A 60 -17.14 -1.47 -6.74
N GLY A 61 -16.34 -2.49 -6.41
CA GLY A 61 -15.97 -3.54 -7.36
C GLY A 61 -15.40 -4.79 -6.70
N GLU A 62 -15.34 -5.87 -7.46
CA GLU A 62 -14.75 -7.13 -7.04
C GLU A 62 -14.04 -7.78 -8.23
N GLY A 63 -12.84 -8.28 -7.97
CA GLY A 63 -12.10 -9.17 -8.86
C GLY A 63 -11.84 -10.50 -8.16
N ASN A 64 -11.32 -11.48 -8.90
CA ASN A 64 -11.15 -12.86 -8.41
C ASN A 64 -10.39 -12.99 -7.08
N PHE A 65 -9.48 -12.06 -6.76
CA PHE A 65 -8.66 -12.12 -5.54
C PHE A 65 -8.58 -10.78 -4.81
N CYS A 66 -9.37 -9.79 -5.22
CA CYS A 66 -9.33 -8.47 -4.60
C CYS A 66 -10.70 -7.81 -4.62
N GLU A 67 -10.94 -6.99 -3.62
CA GLU A 67 -12.14 -6.17 -3.51
C GLU A 67 -11.73 -4.72 -3.68
N VAL A 68 -12.53 -3.94 -4.40
CA VAL A 68 -12.31 -2.52 -4.60
C VAL A 68 -13.36 -1.75 -3.83
N PHE A 69 -12.91 -0.83 -2.99
CA PHE A 69 -13.77 0.03 -2.18
C PHE A 69 -13.56 1.49 -2.58
N ALA A 70 -14.62 2.28 -2.54
CA ALA A 70 -14.47 3.72 -2.39
C ALA A 70 -13.92 4.01 -1.00
N GLY A 71 -13.26 5.15 -0.82
CA GLY A 71 -12.75 5.54 0.47
C GLY A 71 -12.20 6.95 0.49
N LYS A 72 -11.58 7.30 1.60
CA LYS A 72 -11.01 8.63 1.84
C LYS A 72 -9.56 8.52 2.31
N LEU A 73 -8.68 9.33 1.73
CA LEU A 73 -7.28 9.49 2.12
C LEU A 73 -7.09 10.84 2.81
N LYS A 74 -6.44 10.82 3.98
CA LYS A 74 -5.99 12.00 4.71
C LYS A 74 -4.46 11.99 4.82
N GLU A 75 -3.78 12.76 3.98
CA GLU A 75 -2.31 12.78 3.96
C GLU A 75 -1.68 13.43 5.21
N GLY A 76 -2.39 14.39 5.81
CA GLY A 76 -1.98 15.14 7.00
C GLY A 76 -3.15 15.85 7.69
N SER A 77 -2.91 16.48 8.84
CA SER A 77 -3.95 17.14 9.64
C SER A 77 -4.60 18.33 8.94
N THR A 78 -3.83 19.05 8.11
CA THR A 78 -4.26 20.26 7.38
C THR A 78 -4.53 20.02 5.90
N ALA A 79 -4.24 18.82 5.39
CA ALA A 79 -4.47 18.47 3.99
C ALA A 79 -5.97 18.23 3.73
N PRO A 80 -6.47 18.57 2.54
CA PRO A 80 -7.83 18.20 2.15
C PRO A 80 -7.96 16.67 2.11
N VAL A 81 -9.17 16.19 2.42
CA VAL A 81 -9.50 14.78 2.29
C VAL A 81 -9.73 14.47 0.81
N ILE A 82 -9.10 13.41 0.32
CA ILE A 82 -9.17 12.99 -1.08
C ILE A 82 -10.04 11.75 -1.18
N ASP A 83 -11.00 11.74 -2.10
CA ASP A 83 -11.76 10.53 -2.43
C ASP A 83 -10.88 9.59 -3.28
N VAL A 84 -10.84 8.32 -2.88
CA VAL A 84 -9.90 7.32 -3.42
C VAL A 84 -10.60 6.01 -3.70
N ALA A 85 -10.04 5.24 -4.63
CA ALA A 85 -10.32 3.83 -4.76
C ALA A 85 -9.26 3.03 -3.98
N ILE A 86 -9.70 1.97 -3.30
CA ILE A 86 -8.87 1.14 -2.44
C ILE A 86 -9.00 -0.30 -2.92
N LYS A 87 -7.97 -0.79 -3.60
CA LYS A 87 -7.87 -2.19 -4.02
C LYS A 87 -7.28 -2.99 -2.88
N LYS A 88 -8.12 -3.78 -2.22
CA LYS A 88 -7.79 -4.59 -1.04
C LYS A 88 -7.60 -6.06 -1.43
N THR A 89 -6.46 -6.62 -1.04
CA THR A 89 -6.14 -8.04 -1.21
C THR A 89 -5.83 -8.65 0.16
N LYS A 90 -6.59 -9.67 0.57
CA LYS A 90 -6.30 -10.46 1.79
C LYS A 90 -5.01 -11.23 1.59
N VAL A 91 -4.16 -11.33 2.60
CA VAL A 91 -2.92 -12.12 2.53
C VAL A 91 -3.21 -13.54 3.02
N THR A 92 -2.98 -14.53 2.16
CA THR A 92 -3.06 -15.95 2.53
C THR A 92 -1.84 -16.71 1.99
N ALA A 93 -1.58 -17.91 2.52
CA ALA A 93 -0.46 -18.72 2.06
C ALA A 93 -0.59 -19.06 0.56
N GLU A 94 -1.82 -19.29 0.10
CA GLU A 94 -2.16 -19.70 -1.26
C GLU A 94 -2.07 -18.56 -2.28
N ASN A 95 -2.12 -17.30 -1.84
CA ASN A 95 -2.17 -16.14 -2.73
C ASN A 95 -0.91 -15.26 -2.70
N ARG A 96 0.17 -15.71 -2.06
CA ARG A 96 1.43 -14.97 -1.95
C ARG A 96 2.01 -14.52 -3.30
N GLN A 97 1.86 -15.33 -4.35
CA GLN A 97 2.29 -14.94 -5.70
C GLN A 97 1.50 -13.72 -6.21
N LYS A 98 0.20 -13.65 -5.94
CA LYS A 98 -0.67 -12.54 -6.35
C LYS A 98 -0.38 -11.26 -5.58
N ILE A 99 -0.02 -11.38 -4.30
CA ILE A 99 0.49 -10.25 -3.52
C ILE A 99 1.76 -9.68 -4.18
N ASN A 100 2.68 -10.54 -4.64
CA ASN A 100 3.86 -10.08 -5.36
C ASN A 100 3.50 -9.40 -6.70
N GLU A 101 2.50 -9.89 -7.42
CA GLU A 101 2.01 -9.28 -8.66
C GLU A 101 1.37 -7.92 -8.41
N MET A 102 0.58 -7.78 -7.34
CA MET A 102 0.03 -6.51 -6.88
C MET A 102 1.14 -5.52 -6.49
N TYR A 103 2.22 -5.96 -5.84
CA TYR A 103 3.38 -5.09 -5.59
C TYR A 103 4.09 -4.66 -6.87
N LYS A 104 4.15 -5.52 -7.90
CA LYS A 104 4.68 -5.14 -9.22
C LYS A 104 3.79 -4.09 -9.88
N GLU A 105 2.47 -4.25 -9.80
CA GLU A 105 1.48 -3.29 -10.29
C GLU A 105 1.68 -1.91 -9.66
N ALA A 106 1.72 -1.84 -8.33
CA ALA A 106 1.96 -0.60 -7.60
C ALA A 106 3.31 0.04 -7.97
N ARG A 107 4.37 -0.75 -8.16
CA ARG A 107 5.69 -0.25 -8.56
C ARG A 107 5.67 0.39 -9.95
N ILE A 108 4.87 -0.13 -10.87
CA ILE A 108 4.70 0.44 -12.21
C ILE A 108 3.89 1.73 -12.11
N MET A 109 2.74 1.70 -11.43
CA MET A 109 1.86 2.89 -11.28
C MET A 109 2.59 4.06 -10.63
N ARG A 110 3.42 3.81 -9.62
CA ARG A 110 4.21 4.85 -8.92
C ARG A 110 5.12 5.67 -9.83
N GLN A 111 5.49 5.16 -11.01
CA GLN A 111 6.39 5.84 -11.93
C GLN A 111 5.68 6.83 -12.86
N TYR A 112 4.35 6.81 -12.92
CA TYR A 112 3.57 7.62 -13.84
C TYR A 112 2.80 8.72 -13.13
N LYS A 113 2.83 9.92 -13.72
CA LYS A 113 1.99 11.06 -13.33
C LYS A 113 1.52 11.75 -14.60
N HIS A 114 0.33 11.42 -15.07
CA HIS A 114 -0.21 11.92 -16.33
C HIS A 114 -1.73 12.01 -16.28
N ARG A 115 -2.32 13.00 -16.95
CA ARG A 115 -3.79 13.26 -16.97
C ARG A 115 -4.66 12.09 -17.45
N ASN A 116 -4.09 11.12 -18.14
CA ASN A 116 -4.80 9.97 -18.71
C ASN A 116 -4.35 8.64 -18.06
N ILE A 117 -3.66 8.68 -16.92
CA ILE A 117 -3.23 7.51 -16.16
C ILE A 117 -3.72 7.71 -14.72
N VAL A 118 -4.43 6.71 -14.19
CA VAL A 118 -4.97 6.72 -12.81
C VAL A 118 -3.85 7.03 -11.81
N ALA A 119 -4.03 8.08 -11.00
CA ALA A 119 -3.01 8.47 -10.04
C ALA A 119 -2.86 7.44 -8.92
N PHE A 120 -1.61 7.12 -8.59
CA PHE A 120 -1.26 6.27 -7.45
C PHE A 120 -0.94 7.15 -6.24
N TYR A 121 -1.54 6.85 -5.08
CA TYR A 121 -1.30 7.56 -3.83
C TYR A 121 -0.42 6.79 -2.86
N GLY A 122 -0.58 5.46 -2.77
CA GLY A 122 0.27 4.67 -1.89
C GLY A 122 -0.19 3.24 -1.65
N ILE A 123 0.52 2.56 -0.77
CA ILE A 123 0.22 1.22 -0.29
C ILE A 123 0.05 1.26 1.22
N VAL A 124 -0.98 0.60 1.73
CA VAL A 124 -1.07 0.21 3.14
C VAL A 124 -0.75 -1.28 3.22
N ASP A 125 0.30 -1.63 3.94
CA ASP A 125 0.68 -3.02 4.24
C ASP A 125 0.55 -3.25 5.75
N ASP A 126 -0.46 -4.04 6.14
CA ASP A 126 -0.69 -4.43 7.54
C ASP A 126 0.14 -5.68 7.94
N GLY A 127 1.18 -6.00 7.16
CA GLY A 127 2.16 -7.05 7.40
C GLY A 127 1.66 -8.46 7.13
N SER A 128 0.50 -8.84 7.67
CA SER A 128 0.00 -10.24 7.64
C SER A 128 -1.47 -10.41 7.29
N VAL A 129 -2.28 -9.36 7.33
CA VAL A 129 -3.74 -9.49 7.16
C VAL A 129 -4.17 -9.07 5.76
N ASP A 130 -3.91 -7.81 5.41
CA ASP A 130 -4.37 -7.19 4.19
C ASP A 130 -3.28 -6.30 3.61
N VAL A 131 -3.22 -6.25 2.28
CA VAL A 131 -2.49 -5.21 1.55
C VAL A 131 -3.48 -4.41 0.70
N MET A 132 -3.33 -3.10 0.71
CA MET A 132 -4.21 -2.17 0.01
C MET A 132 -3.42 -1.24 -0.89
N ILE A 133 -3.81 -1.15 -2.15
CA ILE A 133 -3.34 -0.09 -3.06
C ILE A 133 -4.37 1.05 -3.04
N VAL A 134 -3.91 2.26 -2.78
CA VAL A 134 -4.71 3.49 -2.74
C VAL A 134 -4.45 4.28 -4.01
N MET A 135 -5.51 4.54 -4.77
CA MET A 135 -5.46 5.18 -6.09
C MET A 135 -6.59 6.19 -6.28
N GLU A 136 -6.50 6.98 -7.34
CA GLU A 136 -7.56 7.90 -7.77
C GLU A 136 -8.89 7.18 -7.98
N LEU A 137 -9.95 7.76 -7.44
CA LEU A 137 -11.32 7.32 -7.71
C LEU A 137 -11.76 7.92 -9.05
N VAL A 138 -11.89 7.08 -10.06
CA VAL A 138 -12.42 7.49 -11.38
C VAL A 138 -13.92 7.28 -11.39
N HIS A 139 -14.67 8.35 -11.65
CA HIS A 139 -16.11 8.28 -11.83
C HIS A 139 -16.43 7.85 -13.26
N GLY A 140 -17.44 6.99 -13.44
CA GLY A 140 -17.94 6.61 -14.76
C GLY A 140 -17.91 5.11 -15.07
N GLY A 141 -17.34 4.29 -14.20
CA GLY A 141 -17.27 2.86 -14.44
C GLY A 141 -16.05 2.47 -15.27
N GLY A 142 -15.83 1.15 -15.39
CA GLY A 142 -14.90 0.60 -16.36
C GLY A 142 -15.25 1.06 -17.77
N LEU A 143 -14.23 1.38 -18.58
CA LEU A 143 -14.43 1.91 -19.93
C LEU A 143 -15.32 1.01 -20.81
N ASP A 144 -15.21 -0.30 -20.65
CA ASP A 144 -16.02 -1.30 -21.33
C ASP A 144 -17.51 -1.24 -20.94
N VAL A 145 -17.81 -0.98 -19.67
CA VAL A 145 -19.17 -0.79 -19.16
C VAL A 145 -19.71 0.55 -19.64
N HIS A 146 -18.86 1.59 -19.63
CA HIS A 146 -19.22 2.93 -20.07
C HIS A 146 -19.59 2.96 -21.55
N ILE A 147 -18.75 2.41 -22.43
CA ILE A 147 -19.00 2.36 -23.88
C ILE A 147 -20.28 1.56 -24.19
N ARG A 148 -20.51 0.45 -23.48
CA ARG A 148 -21.74 -0.34 -23.67
C ARG A 148 -23.01 0.40 -23.28
N LYS A 149 -22.93 1.32 -22.31
CA LYS A 149 -24.05 2.17 -21.89
C LYS A 149 -24.25 3.38 -22.79
N ASN A 150 -23.18 3.86 -23.42
CA ASN A 150 -23.15 5.07 -24.24
C ASN A 150 -22.58 4.79 -25.64
N PRO A 151 -23.29 4.01 -26.49
CA PRO A 151 -22.75 3.55 -27.78
C PRO A 151 -22.52 4.69 -28.80
N ASP A 152 -23.17 5.84 -28.62
CA ASP A 152 -23.15 6.95 -29.58
C ASP A 152 -22.12 8.05 -29.22
N GLU A 153 -21.40 7.92 -28.11
CA GLU A 153 -20.37 8.88 -27.69
C GLU A 153 -18.98 8.54 -28.29
N HIS A 154 -18.34 9.54 -28.89
CA HIS A 154 -16.99 9.40 -29.44
C HIS A 154 -15.92 9.75 -28.38
N TYR A 155 -15.22 8.73 -27.87
CA TYR A 155 -14.20 8.90 -26.83
C TYR A 155 -12.77 9.00 -27.39
N SER A 156 -11.98 9.91 -26.82
CA SER A 156 -10.51 9.82 -26.90
C SER A 156 -10.04 8.69 -25.98
N PRO A 157 -9.05 7.86 -26.35
CA PRO A 157 -8.62 6.75 -25.51
C PRO A 157 -7.99 7.27 -24.22
N MET A 158 -8.75 7.21 -23.12
CA MET A 158 -8.17 7.24 -21.78
C MET A 158 -7.53 5.87 -21.57
N LEU A 159 -6.22 5.83 -21.32
CA LEU A 159 -5.54 4.59 -20.98
C LEU A 159 -5.86 4.27 -19.51
N VAL A 160 -7.04 3.72 -19.26
CA VAL A 160 -7.22 2.84 -18.10
C VAL A 160 -6.20 1.73 -18.32
N MET A 161 -5.24 1.55 -17.41
CA MET A 161 -4.25 0.48 -17.52
C MET A 161 -4.93 -0.88 -17.45
N SER A 162 -5.54 -1.31 -18.55
CA SER A 162 -6.21 -2.58 -18.75
C SER A 162 -5.23 -3.74 -18.95
N HIS A 163 -3.92 -3.47 -18.87
CA HIS A 163 -2.86 -4.47 -19.01
C HIS A 163 -2.28 -4.95 -17.67
N MET A 164 -2.97 -4.70 -16.56
CA MET A 164 -2.73 -5.47 -15.35
C MET A 164 -3.58 -6.74 -15.43
N PRO A 165 -3.01 -7.95 -15.56
CA PRO A 165 -3.75 -9.21 -15.69
C PRO A 165 -4.65 -9.57 -14.49
N TYR A 166 -4.80 -8.65 -13.53
CA TYR A 166 -5.58 -8.75 -12.29
C TYR A 166 -6.35 -7.47 -11.97
N SER A 167 -6.67 -6.62 -12.97
CA SER A 167 -7.45 -5.41 -12.76
C SER A 167 -8.94 -5.73 -12.63
N THR A 168 -9.54 -5.32 -11.52
CA THR A 168 -10.98 -5.11 -11.40
C THR A 168 -11.35 -3.84 -12.16
N TYR A 169 -12.46 -3.86 -12.88
CA TYR A 169 -13.03 -2.70 -13.53
C TYR A 169 -13.60 -1.78 -12.46
N ILE A 170 -13.06 -0.56 -12.33
CA ILE A 170 -13.71 0.56 -11.62
C ILE A 170 -14.28 1.48 -12.66
#